data_AF-A0A659SMZ3-F1
#
_entry.id   AF-A0A659SMZ3-F1
#
_cell.length_a   1.000
_cell.length_b   1.000
_cell.length_c   1.000
_cell.angle_alpha   90.00
_cell.angle_beta   90.00
_cell.angle_gamma   90.00
#
_symmetry.space_group_name_H-M   'P 1'
#
loop_
_entity.id
_entity.type
_entity.pdbx_description
1 polymer ?
#
loop_
_entity_poly.entity_id
_entity_poly.type
_entity_poly.pdbx_seq_one_letter_code
_entity_poly.pdbx_strand_id
1 'polypeptide(L)'
;VLHAQVEAGTLCPVTMTFAATPLLLQLLPATFHDWLLPLRSDRYDSHLLPGGQKRGLRIGMGMTEKQGGSDVLSNTTHAERLADDSYR
;
A
#
# COMPACT_ATOMS: atom_id res chain seq x y z
N VAL A 1 10.75 -2.52 20.06
CA VAL A 1 10.98 -3.01 18.68
C VAL A 1 12.39 -3.57 18.61
N LEU A 2 12.56 -4.89 18.74
CA LEU A 2 13.90 -5.51 18.74
C LEU A 2 14.56 -5.42 17.35
N HIS A 3 13.76 -5.57 16.29
CA HIS A 3 14.25 -5.49 14.90
C HIS A 3 14.90 -4.15 14.55
N ALA A 4 14.37 -3.04 15.08
CA ALA A 4 14.87 -1.69 14.83
C ALA A 4 16.30 -1.46 15.31
N GLN A 5 16.75 -2.25 16.29
CA GLN A 5 18.11 -2.15 16.82
C GLN A 5 19.14 -2.77 15.87
N VAL A 6 18.70 -3.62 14.93
CA VAL A 6 19.55 -4.27 13.93
C VAL A 6 19.55 -3.47 12.62
N GLU A 7 18.37 -3.18 12.09
CA GLU A 7 18.22 -2.50 10.80
C GLU A 7 16.89 -1.76 10.75
N ALA A 8 16.94 -0.45 10.44
CA ALA A 8 15.78 0.45 10.49
C ALA A 8 15.10 0.65 9.13
N GLY A 9 15.82 0.54 8.01
CA GLY A 9 15.28 0.75 6.67
C GLY A 9 14.19 -0.27 6.29
N THR A 10 14.35 -1.52 6.70
CA THR A 10 13.37 -2.61 6.55
C THR A 10 12.08 -2.36 7.32
N LEU A 11 12.08 -1.44 8.30
CA LEU A 11 10.85 -1.02 8.98
C LEU A 11 9.98 -0.11 8.12
N CYS A 12 10.52 0.52 7.08
CA CYS A 12 9.74 1.37 6.18
C CYS A 12 8.54 0.60 5.57
N PRO A 13 8.75 -0.51 4.82
CA PRO A 13 7.63 -1.28 4.27
C PRO A 13 6.76 -1.95 5.35
N VAL A 14 7.34 -2.33 6.49
CA VAL A 14 6.60 -2.97 7.60
C VAL A 14 5.62 -1.97 8.22
N THR A 15 6.10 -0.76 8.54
CA THR A 15 5.30 0.31 9.14
C THR A 15 4.16 0.74 8.21
N MET A 16 4.46 0.98 6.93
CA MET A 16 3.43 1.39 5.97
C MET A 16 2.36 0.31 5.80
N THR A 17 2.76 -0.96 5.66
CA THR A 17 1.81 -2.07 5.50
C THR A 17 0.97 -2.26 6.77
N PHE A 18 1.59 -2.21 7.95
CA PHE A 18 0.88 -2.30 9.22
C PHE A 18 -0.19 -1.22 9.37
N ALA A 19 0.15 0.03 9.02
CA ALA A 19 -0.77 1.16 9.11
C ALA A 19 -1.90 1.10 8.06
N ALA A 20 -1.61 0.66 6.83
CA ALA A 20 -2.60 0.63 5.75
C ALA A 20 -3.55 -0.57 5.81
N THR A 21 -3.11 -1.72 6.34
CA THR A 21 -3.89 -2.97 6.33
C THR A 21 -5.30 -2.82 6.93
N PRO A 22 -5.51 -2.21 8.11
CA PRO A 22 -6.85 -2.04 8.67
C PRO A 22 -7.82 -1.29 7.74
N LEU A 23 -7.34 -0.24 7.05
CA LEU A 23 -8.14 0.53 6.10
C LEU A 23 -8.50 -0.32 4.87
N LEU A 24 -7.51 -1.04 4.32
CA LEU A 24 -7.73 -1.92 3.19
C LEU A 24 -8.70 -3.05 3.51
N LEU A 25 -8.64 -3.64 4.70
CA LEU A 25 -9.60 -4.67 5.10
C LEU A 25 -11.06 -4.18 5.16
N GLN A 26 -11.29 -2.87 5.26
CA GLN A 26 -12.63 -2.27 5.32
C GLN A 26 -13.10 -1.72 3.97
N LEU A 27 -12.18 -1.14 3.18
CA LEU A 27 -12.52 -0.35 1.99
C LEU A 27 -12.01 -0.95 0.68
N LEU A 28 -11.51 -2.19 0.68
CA LEU A 28 -11.00 -2.81 -0.54
C LEU A 28 -12.09 -2.85 -1.62
N PRO A 29 -11.81 -2.40 -2.85
CA PRO A 29 -12.72 -2.62 -3.96
C PRO A 29 -12.92 -4.12 -4.22
N ALA A 30 -14.12 -4.50 -4.66
CA ALA A 30 -14.49 -5.90 -4.89
C ALA A 30 -13.52 -6.63 -5.83
N THR A 31 -12.99 -5.92 -6.82
CA THR A 31 -12.01 -6.43 -7.79
C THR A 31 -10.70 -6.92 -7.16
N PHE A 32 -10.38 -6.49 -5.94
CA PHE A 32 -9.15 -6.86 -5.22
C PHE A 32 -9.42 -7.72 -3.98
N HIS A 33 -10.61 -8.28 -3.80
CA HIS A 33 -10.93 -9.10 -2.62
C HIS A 33 -10.01 -10.32 -2.45
N ASP A 34 -9.38 -10.81 -3.51
CA ASP A 34 -8.34 -11.84 -3.47
C ASP A 34 -7.08 -11.41 -2.70
N TRP A 35 -6.88 -10.11 -2.44
CA TRP A 35 -5.77 -9.60 -1.62
C TRP A 35 -6.01 -9.75 -0.11
N LEU A 36 -7.24 -10.04 0.34
CA LEU A 36 -7.55 -10.16 1.77
C LEU A 36 -6.75 -11.27 2.45
N LEU A 37 -6.54 -12.38 1.75
CA LEU A 37 -5.74 -13.50 2.25
C LEU A 37 -4.25 -13.12 2.38
N PRO A 38 -3.55 -12.65 1.34
CA PRO A 38 -2.14 -12.30 1.44
C PRO A 38 -1.87 -11.07 2.33
N LEU A 39 -2.80 -10.11 2.46
CA LEU A 39 -2.69 -8.99 3.42
C LEU A 39 -2.62 -9.46 4.89
N ARG A 40 -3.21 -10.63 5.20
CA ARG A 40 -3.23 -11.21 6.56
C ARG A 40 -2.18 -12.29 6.75
N SER A 41 -1.34 -12.55 5.75
CA SER A 41 -0.32 -13.59 5.81
C SER A 41 0.88 -13.21 6.70
N ASP A 42 1.65 -14.22 7.09
CA ASP A 42 2.96 -14.09 7.72
C ASP A 42 4.12 -14.26 6.71
N ARG A 43 3.82 -14.24 5.40
CA ARG A 43 4.78 -14.62 4.34
C ARG A 43 5.19 -13.41 3.51
N TYR A 44 6.49 -13.11 3.51
CA TYR A 44 7.06 -12.23 2.50
C TYR A 44 7.08 -12.93 1.13
N ASP A 45 6.64 -12.21 0.10
CA ASP A 45 6.71 -12.65 -1.30
C ASP A 45 7.34 -11.57 -2.19
N SER A 46 8.53 -11.86 -2.73
CA SER A 46 9.31 -10.95 -3.59
C SER A 46 8.97 -11.05 -5.08
N HIS A 47 8.10 -11.99 -5.49
CA HIS A 47 7.82 -12.19 -6.91
C HIS A 47 7.11 -10.99 -7.52
N LEU A 48 7.42 -10.71 -8.78
CA LEU A 48 6.79 -9.68 -9.59
C LEU A 48 5.51 -10.24 -10.24
N LEU A 49 4.49 -10.41 -9.40
CA LEU A 49 3.18 -10.95 -9.78
C LEU A 49 2.06 -10.03 -9.29
N PRO A 50 0.86 -10.09 -9.90
CA PRO A 50 -0.33 -9.44 -9.36
C PRO A 50 -0.60 -9.86 -7.91
N GLY A 51 -1.13 -8.94 -7.09
CA GLY A 51 -1.20 -9.13 -5.64
C GLY A 51 -1.94 -10.38 -5.19
N GLY A 52 -3.06 -10.71 -5.83
CA GLY A 52 -3.85 -11.91 -5.51
C GLY A 52 -3.15 -13.24 -5.81
N GLN A 53 -2.06 -13.22 -6.59
CA GLN A 53 -1.25 -14.40 -6.89
C GLN A 53 -0.05 -14.56 -5.93
N LYS A 54 0.13 -13.62 -5.00
CA LYS A 54 1.25 -13.60 -4.05
C LYS A 54 0.86 -14.21 -2.71
N ARG A 55 1.86 -14.69 -1.97
CA ARG A 55 1.66 -15.24 -0.61
C ARG A 55 1.50 -14.15 0.46
N GLY A 56 2.04 -12.95 0.20
CA GLY A 56 1.87 -11.78 1.05
C GLY A 56 2.17 -10.48 0.32
N LEU A 57 1.71 -9.37 0.91
CA LEU A 57 1.74 -8.05 0.27
C LEU A 57 2.47 -7.01 1.13
N ARG A 58 2.97 -5.98 0.45
CA ARG A 58 3.51 -4.77 1.05
C ARG A 58 2.80 -3.57 0.41
N ILE A 59 2.39 -2.62 1.23
CA ILE A 59 1.65 -1.44 0.81
C ILE A 59 2.52 -0.21 1.04
N GLY A 60 2.62 0.64 0.02
CA GLY A 60 3.34 1.92 0.07
C GLY A 60 2.38 3.10 0.26
N MET A 61 2.96 4.29 0.39
CA MET A 61 2.23 5.56 0.52
C MET A 61 2.87 6.60 -0.41
N GLY A 62 2.12 7.02 -1.44
CA GLY A 62 2.52 8.12 -2.32
C GLY A 62 1.73 9.37 -1.97
N MET A 63 2.38 10.36 -1.37
CA MET A 63 1.75 11.60 -0.90
C MET A 63 2.54 12.82 -1.34
N THR A 64 3.84 12.84 -1.01
CA THR A 64 4.75 13.96 -1.27
C THR A 64 4.99 14.17 -2.75
N GLU A 65 4.82 15.41 -3.22
CA GLU A 65 5.24 15.89 -4.53
C GLU A 65 6.41 16.88 -4.42
N LYS A 66 6.97 17.31 -5.56
CA LYS A 66 8.17 18.16 -5.59
C LYS A 66 7.96 19.51 -4.89
N GLN A 67 6.74 20.05 -4.97
CA GLN A 67 6.36 21.33 -4.38
C GLN A 67 6.06 21.25 -2.89
N GLY A 68 5.85 20.07 -2.32
CA GLY A 68 5.51 19.93 -0.90
C GLY A 68 5.22 18.50 -0.46
N GLY A 69 5.63 18.18 0.77
CA GLY A 69 5.26 16.95 1.48
C GLY A 69 4.41 17.19 2.72
N SER A 70 4.58 18.33 3.39
CA SER A 70 3.76 18.71 4.55
C SER A 70 2.38 19.19 4.14
N ASP A 71 2.31 20.04 3.11
CA ASP A 71 1.05 20.56 2.56
C ASP A 71 0.62 19.74 1.34
N VAL A 72 -0.13 18.67 1.59
CA VAL A 72 -0.66 17.79 0.54
C VAL A 72 -1.78 18.44 -0.29
N LEU A 73 -2.35 19.58 0.15
CA LEU A 73 -3.33 20.31 -0.67
C LEU A 73 -2.67 20.97 -1.88
N SER A 74 -1.35 21.16 -1.84
CA SER A 74 -0.57 21.68 -2.96
C SER A 74 -0.32 20.65 -4.07
N ASN A 75 -0.77 19.38 -3.91
CA ASN A 75 -0.57 18.32 -4.90
C ASN A 75 -1.18 18.67 -6.25
N THR A 76 -0.48 18.28 -7.31
CA THR A 76 -0.84 18.54 -8.72
C THR A 76 -1.18 17.26 -9.49
N THR A 77 -0.94 16.08 -8.90
CA THR A 77 -1.51 14.82 -9.39
C THR A 77 -3.02 14.95 -9.39
N HIS A 78 -3.65 14.70 -10.53
CA HIS A 78 -5.10 14.74 -10.70
C HIS A 78 -5.61 13.36 -11.11
N ALA A 79 -6.90 13.11 -10.86
CA ALA A 79 -7.57 11.87 -11.17
C ALA A 79 -8.85 12.15 -11.97
N GLU A 80 -8.95 11.56 -13.16
CA GLU A 80 -10.14 11.64 -14.03
C GLU A 80 -10.94 10.35 -13.94
N ARG A 81 -12.25 10.46 -13.67
CA ARG A 81 -13.14 9.30 -13.59
C ARG A 81 -13.33 8.67 -14.97
N LEU A 82 -13.17 7.35 -15.06
CA LEU A 82 -13.40 6.55 -16.26
C LEU A 82 -14.83 5.99 -16.29
N ALA A 83 -15.17 5.33 -17.40
CA ALA A 83 -16.50 4.75 -17.63
C ALA A 83 -16.80 3.54 -16.72
N ASP A 84 -15.78 2.85 -16.24
CA ASP A 84 -15.86 1.67 -15.36
C ASP A 84 -15.70 2.01 -13.87
N ASP A 85 -15.91 3.28 -13.52
CA ASP A 85 -15.78 3.86 -12.17
C ASP A 85 -14.36 3.85 -11.58
N SER A 86 -13.35 3.42 -12.35
CA SER A 86 -11.95 3.60 -12.02
C SER A 86 -11.48 5.04 -12.33
N TYR A 87 -10.24 5.37 -11.96
CA TYR A 87 -9.64 6.69 -12.19
C TYR A 87 -8.35 6.57 -12.97
N ARG A 88 -8.09 7.54 -13.84
CA ARG A 88 -6.81 7.73 -14.56
C ARG A 88 -6.08 8.94 -14.04
#